data_AF-A0A1V2NPN3-F1
#
_entry.id   AF-A0A1V2NPN3-F1
#
_cell.length_a   1.000
_cell.length_b   1.000
_cell.length_c   1.000
_cell.angle_alpha   90.00
_cell.angle_beta   90.00
_cell.angle_gamma   90.00
#
_symmetry.space_group_name_H-M   'P 1'
#
loop_
_entity.id
_entity.type
_entity.pdbx_description
1 polymer ?
#
loop_
_entity_poly.entity_id
_entity_poly.type
_entity_poly.pdbx_seq_one_letter_code
_entity_poly.pdbx_strand_id
1 'polypeptide(L)' 'MNAQPERDPAKQLVTAKMLVAMFEAQLTEYADMSDHDRENTERGQDLTQRLPGLHQGHTHWTQRVKDLEHHITHTTSDTA' A
#
# COMPACT_ATOMS: atom_id res chain seq x y z
N MET A 1 27.93 -0.33 -17.24
CA MET A 1 26.54 -0.12 -16.80
C MET A 1 26.52 -0.41 -15.30
N ASN A 2 26.44 0.63 -14.46
CA ASN A 2 26.37 0.43 -13.01
C ASN A 2 24.95 -0.03 -12.67
N ALA A 3 24.76 -1.33 -12.42
CA ALA A 3 23.56 -1.81 -11.76
C ALA A 3 23.54 -1.18 -10.37
N GLN A 4 22.64 -0.22 -10.14
CA GLN A 4 22.34 0.19 -8.77
C GLN A 4 21.97 -1.07 -8.00
N PRO A 5 22.55 -1.32 -6.81
CA PRO A 5 22.17 -2.47 -6.02
C PRO A 5 20.66 -2.36 -5.78
N GLU A 6 19.91 -3.31 -6.34
CA GLU A 6 18.48 -3.42 -6.09
C GLU A 6 18.31 -3.44 -4.57
N ARG A 7 17.47 -2.55 -4.02
CA ARG A 7 17.22 -2.51 -2.57
C ARG A 7 16.83 -3.92 -2.12
N ASP A 8 17.40 -4.40 -1.01
CA ASP A 8 17.06 -5.68 -0.38
C ASP A 8 15.54 -5.97 -0.44
N PRO A 9 15.10 -7.02 -1.15
CA PRO A 9 13.68 -7.34 -1.33
C PRO A 9 12.91 -7.48 -0.01
N ALA A 10 13.56 -7.94 1.07
CA ALA A 10 12.93 -8.03 2.38
C ALA A 10 12.62 -6.65 2.96
N LYS A 11 13.53 -5.66 2.80
CA LYS A 11 13.29 -4.27 3.21
C LYS A 11 12.22 -3.60 2.36
N GLN A 12 12.18 -3.91 1.06
CA GLN A 12 11.10 -3.45 0.19
C GLN A 12 9.74 -4.02 0.65
N LEU A 13 9.70 -5.29 1.05
CA LEU A 13 8.47 -5.95 1.50
C LEU A 13 7.91 -5.30 2.76
N VAL A 14 8.77 -5.02 3.76
CA VAL A 14 8.35 -4.32 4.98
C VAL A 14 7.73 -2.95 4.64
N THR A 15 8.38 -2.20 3.75
CA THR A 15 7.88 -0.88 3.32
C THR A 15 6.55 -1.01 2.58
N ALA A 16 6.42 -1.98 1.68
CA ALA A 16 5.19 -2.21 0.92
C ALA A 16 4.02 -2.59 1.85
N LYS A 17 4.24 -3.46 2.84
CA LYS A 17 3.23 -3.82 3.84
C LYS A 17 2.80 -2.63 4.69
N MET A 18 3.73 -1.76 5.08
CA MET A 18 3.42 -0.52 5.80
C MET A 18 2.53 0.40 4.94
N LEU A 19 2.85 0.57 3.66
CA LEU A 19 2.04 1.38 2.75
C LEU A 19 0.62 0.82 2.58
N VAL A 20 0.48 -0.50 2.41
CA VAL A 20 -0.84 -1.16 2.36
C VAL A 20 -1.65 -0.84 3.61
N ALA A 21 -1.07 -1.02 4.80
CA ALA A 21 -1.75 -0.73 6.06
C ALA A 21 -2.17 0.75 6.18
N MET A 22 -1.36 1.69 5.68
CA MET A 22 -1.70 3.11 5.67
C MET A 22 -2.87 3.43 4.73
N PHE A 23 -2.96 2.77 3.57
CA PHE A 23 -4.13 2.90 2.69
C PHE A 23 -5.38 2.31 3.33
N GLU A 24 -5.27 1.11 3.91
CA GLU A 24 -6.38 0.43 4.59
C GLU A 24 -6.94 1.29 5.73
N ALA A 25 -6.07 1.87 6.56
CA ALA A 25 -6.50 2.76 7.64
C ALA A 25 -7.33 3.95 7.13
N GLN A 26 -6.92 4.59 6.03
CA GLN A 26 -7.65 5.73 5.46
C GLN A 26 -8.95 5.32 4.77
N LEU A 27 -8.97 4.16 4.12
CA LEU A 27 -10.17 3.61 3.49
C LEU A 27 -11.20 3.21 4.56
N THR A 28 -10.76 2.58 5.66
CA THR A 28 -11.62 2.26 6.81
C THR A 28 -12.13 3.52 7.49
N GLU A 29 -11.26 4.51 7.73
CA GLU A 29 -11.68 5.80 8.29
C GLU A 29 -12.79 6.44 7.45
N TYR A 30 -12.63 6.47 6.12
CA TYR A 30 -13.66 7.00 5.24
C TYR A 30 -14.94 6.16 5.25
N ALA A 31 -14.83 4.83 5.28
CA ALA A 31 -15.97 3.91 5.30
C ALA A 31 -16.81 4.06 6.58
N ASP A 32 -16.15 4.26 7.71
CA ASP A 32 -16.78 4.44 9.03
C ASP A 32 -17.31 5.87 9.24
N MET A 33 -16.88 6.82 8.43
CA MET A 33 -17.33 8.21 8.48
C MET A 33 -18.80 8.35 8.03
N SER A 34 -19.57 9.16 8.78
CA SER A 34 -20.95 9.48 8.40
C SER A 34 -21.00 10.35 7.15
N ASP A 35 -22.10 10.30 6.39
CA ASP A 35 -22.26 11.17 5.21
C ASP A 35 -22.20 12.66 5.57
N HIS A 36 -22.73 13.02 6.75
CA HIS A 36 -22.60 14.38 7.26
C HIS A 36 -21.13 14.79 7.41
N ASP A 37 -20.29 13.95 8.02
CA ASP A 37 -18.88 14.30 8.24
C ASP A 37 -18.07 14.30 6.93
N ARG A 38 -18.40 13.41 5.98
CA ARG A 38 -17.79 13.38 4.64
C ARG A 38 -17.97 14.71 3.91
N GLU A 39 -19.15 15.32 4.04
CA GLU A 39 -19.50 16.56 3.35
C GLU A 39 -19.07 17.82 4.11
N ASN A 40 -19.07 17.79 5.45
CA ASN A 40 -18.99 19.00 6.26
C ASN A 40 -17.67 19.17 7.02
N THR A 41 -16.75 18.20 7.00
CA THR A 41 -15.43 18.31 7.64
C THR A 41 -14.30 18.41 6.62
N GLU A 42 -13.22 19.11 6.98
CA GLU A 42 -12.01 19.19 6.15
C GLU A 42 -11.43 17.80 5.86
N ARG A 43 -11.42 16.92 6.87
CA ARG A 43 -10.92 15.56 6.74
C ARG A 43 -11.81 14.71 5.82
N GLY A 44 -13.13 14.83 5.94
CA GLY A 44 -14.07 14.13 5.07
C GLY A 44 -13.94 14.56 3.60
N GLN A 45 -13.79 15.85 3.36
CA GLN A 45 -13.57 16.39 2.02
C GLN A 45 -12.22 15.94 1.43
N ASP A 46 -11.14 15.94 2.21
CA ASP A 46 -9.82 15.42 1.80
C ASP A 46 -9.90 13.94 1.39
N LEU A 47 -10.50 13.10 2.24
CA LEU A 47 -10.62 11.67 1.96
C LEU A 47 -11.52 11.41 0.75
N THR A 48 -12.60 12.17 0.59
CA THR A 48 -13.48 12.08 -0.60
C THR A 48 -12.71 12.34 -1.89
N GLN A 49 -11.91 13.41 -1.92
CA GLN A 49 -11.10 13.77 -3.10
C GLN A 49 -10.03 12.72 -3.40
N ARG A 50 -9.43 12.15 -2.36
CA ARG A 50 -8.33 11.19 -2.48
C ARG A 50 -8.79 9.76 -2.69
N LEU A 51 -10.08 9.46 -2.51
CA LEU A 51 -10.64 8.10 -2.53
C LEU A 51 -10.23 7.27 -3.77
N PRO A 52 -10.26 7.80 -5.01
CA PRO A 52 -9.78 7.05 -6.17
C PRO A 52 -8.29 6.68 -6.07
N GLY A 53 -7.46 7.63 -5.61
CA GLY A 53 -6.03 7.43 -5.41
C GLY A 53 -5.71 6.47 -4.27
N LEU A 54 -6.51 6.46 -3.20
CA LEU A 54 -6.38 5.50 -2.10
C LEU A 54 -6.66 4.07 -2.57
N HIS A 55 -7.74 3.86 -3.34
CA HIS A 55 -8.04 2.54 -3.92
C HIS A 55 -6.99 2.06 -4.91
N GLN A 56 -6.54 2.95 -5.80
CA GLN A 56 -5.48 2.63 -6.76
C GLN A 56 -4.16 2.31 -6.04
N GLY A 57 -3.79 3.11 -5.04
CA GLY A 57 -2.62 2.90 -4.21
C GLY A 57 -2.68 1.57 -3.46
N HIS A 58 -3.81 1.28 -2.80
CA HIS A 58 -4.03 0.00 -2.11
C HIS A 58 -3.87 -1.19 -3.04
N THR A 59 -4.52 -1.15 -4.21
CA THR A 59 -4.46 -2.23 -5.21
C THR A 59 -3.02 -2.45 -5.69
N HIS A 60 -2.33 -1.37 -6.07
CA HIS A 60 -0.97 -1.42 -6.57
C HIS A 60 0.00 -2.00 -5.53
N TRP A 61 -0.04 -1.47 -4.30
CA TRP A 61 0.89 -1.91 -3.25
C TRP A 61 0.57 -3.31 -2.72
N THR A 62 -0.70 -3.71 -2.72
CA THR A 62 -1.10 -5.10 -2.42
C THR A 62 -0.51 -6.06 -3.46
N GLN A 63 -0.57 -5.71 -4.75
CA GLN A 63 0.07 -6.53 -5.78
C GLN A 63 1.59 -6.57 -5.60
N ARG A 64 2.21 -5.42 -5.30
CA ARG A 64 3.66 -5.36 -5.06
C ARG A 64 4.09 -6.22 -3.87
N VAL A 65 3.30 -6.29 -2.79
CA VAL A 65 3.55 -7.20 -1.66
C VAL A 65 3.59 -8.65 -2.14
N LYS A 66 2.58 -9.08 -2.92
CA LYS A 66 2.53 -10.46 -3.46
C LYS A 66 3.73 -10.78 -4.33
N ASP A 67 4.13 -9.85 -5.20
CA ASP A 67 5.29 -10.03 -6.09
C ASP A 67 6.59 -10.18 -5.28
N LEU A 68 6.76 -9.38 -4.24
CA LEU A 68 7.94 -9.43 -3.36
C LEU A 68 7.97 -10.72 -2.51
N GLU A 69 6.84 -11.14 -1.95
CA GLU A 69 6.74 -12.41 -1.21
C GLU A 69 7.05 -13.60 -2.11
N HIS A 70 6.52 -13.60 -3.33
CA HIS A 70 6.84 -14.60 -4.34
C HIS A 70 8.34 -14.62 -4.67
N HIS A 71 8.92 -13.45 -4.94
CA HIS A 71 10.35 -13.33 -5.28
C HIS A 71 11.25 -13.87 -4.16
N ILE A 72 11.00 -13.47 -2.90
CA ILE A 72 11.77 -13.92 -1.74
C ILE A 72 11.67 -15.44 -1.57
N THR A 73 10.48 -16.01 -1.73
CA THR A 73 10.26 -17.46 -1.60
C THR A 73 11.06 -18.24 -2.65
N HIS A 74 11.09 -17.77 -3.89
CA HIS A 74 11.79 -18.44 -4.99
C HIS A 74 13.30 -18.28 -4.91
N THR A 75 13.81 -17.09 -4.56
CA THR A 75 15.26 -16.89 -4.37
C THR A 75 15.82 -17.67 -3.19
N THR A 76 15.04 -17.84 -2.12
CA THR A 76 15.44 -18.65 -0.96
C THR A 76 15.41 -20.16 -1.27
N SER A 77 14.52 -20.59 -2.16
CA SER A 77 14.39 -22.02 -2.54
C SER A 77 15.47 -22.48 -3.53
N ASP A 78 15.97 -21.59 -4.39
CA ASP A 78 17.03 -21.91 -5.37
C ASP A 78 18.45 -21.95 -4.76
N THR A 79 18.61 -21.58 -3.48
CA THR A 79 19.90 -21.59 -2.78
C THR A 79 20.03 -22.69 -1.71
N ALA A 80 19.01 -23.55 -1.55
CA ALA A 80 19.00 -24.68 -0.61
C ALA A 80 19.22 -26.02 -1.34
#